data_AF-A0A2I0TXC3-F1
#
_entry.id   AF-A0A2I0TXC3-F1
#
_cell.length_a   1.000
_cell.length_b   1.000
_cell.length_c   1.000
_cell.angle_alpha   90.00
_cell.angle_beta   90.00
_cell.angle_gamma   90.00
#
_symmetry.space_group_name_H-M   'P 1'
#
loop_
_entity.id
_entity.type
_entity.pdbx_description
1 polymer ?
#
loop_
_entity_poly.entity_id
_entity_poly.type
_entity_poly.pdbx_seq_one_letter_code
_entity_poly.pdbx_strand_id
1 'polypeptide(L)'
;MRKAKACLELNLARDVKDKKGFISSKRKTRENVCTLLNDVGALVMEDAEKVELLNAFFASVFTAKAGPQEPQTLEVGETAWSKEDSPLITDRVRDHLSKFDTHKSMGPDGMHPRVQRELADVIVKLLLIIFEKIM
;
A
#
# COMPACT_ATOMS: atom_id res chain seq x y z
N MET A 1 0.24 -52.92 4.78
CA MET A 1 0.77 -51.53 4.73
C MET A 1 -0.03 -50.58 3.81
N ARG A 2 -0.57 -50.99 2.65
CA ARG A 2 -1.26 -50.04 1.71
C ARG A 2 -2.63 -49.51 2.17
N LYS A 3 -3.37 -50.26 2.99
CA LYS A 3 -4.75 -49.91 3.43
C LYS A 3 -4.79 -48.70 4.39
N ALA A 4 -3.79 -48.56 5.25
CA ALA A 4 -3.74 -47.47 6.24
C ALA A 4 -3.48 -46.09 5.61
N LYS A 5 -2.65 -46.04 4.56
CA LYS A 5 -2.34 -44.80 3.82
C LYS A 5 -3.59 -44.25 3.11
N ALA A 6 -4.36 -45.13 2.45
CA ALA A 6 -5.58 -44.74 1.75
C ALA A 6 -6.67 -44.18 2.69
N CYS A 7 -6.78 -44.72 3.91
CA CYS A 7 -7.72 -44.21 4.91
C CYS A 7 -7.31 -42.82 5.43
N LEU A 8 -6.01 -42.59 5.64
CA LEU A 8 -5.49 -41.29 6.05
C LEU A 8 -5.75 -40.23 4.97
N GLU A 9 -5.47 -40.56 3.70
CA GLU A 9 -5.70 -39.66 2.56
C GLU A 9 -7.19 -39.32 2.37
N LEU A 10 -8.09 -40.30 2.52
CA LEU A 10 -9.54 -40.09 2.39
C LEU A 10 -10.14 -39.27 3.55
N ASN A 11 -9.54 -39.34 4.74
CA ASN A 11 -9.91 -38.48 5.86
C ASN A 11 -9.42 -37.05 5.65
N LEU A 12 -8.21 -36.86 5.09
CA LEU A 12 -7.64 -35.55 4.77
C LEU A 12 -8.43 -34.84 3.67
N ALA A 13 -8.89 -35.57 2.64
CA ALA A 13 -9.66 -35.00 1.54
C ALA A 13 -11.05 -34.47 1.96
N ARG A 14 -11.68 -35.09 2.98
CA ARG A 14 -13.00 -34.66 3.48
C ARG A 14 -12.96 -33.42 4.36
N ASP A 15 -11.83 -33.13 4.98
CA ASP A 15 -11.67 -31.99 5.90
C ASP A 15 -11.23 -30.69 5.20
N VAL A 16 -11.10 -30.72 3.86
CA VAL A 16 -10.80 -29.52 3.06
C VAL A 16 -12.02 -28.62 3.05
N LYS A 17 -12.11 -27.75 4.06
CA LYS A 17 -13.14 -26.71 4.18
C LYS A 17 -13.10 -25.81 2.95
N ASP A 18 -14.19 -25.82 2.20
CA ASP A 18 -14.35 -25.07 0.97
C ASP A 18 -14.30 -23.55 1.28
N LYS A 19 -13.15 -22.90 1.05
CA LYS A 19 -12.92 -21.47 1.34
C LYS A 19 -13.60 -20.53 0.34
N LYS A 20 -14.55 -21.04 -0.46
CA LYS A 20 -15.17 -20.33 -1.59
C LYS A 20 -15.96 -19.08 -1.15
N GLY A 21 -16.55 -19.11 0.05
CA GLY A 21 -17.29 -17.98 0.63
C GLY A 21 -16.44 -16.76 0.99
N PHE A 22 -15.14 -16.92 1.25
CA PHE A 22 -14.23 -15.80 1.56
C PHE A 22 -13.93 -14.97 0.31
N ILE A 23 -13.86 -15.61 -0.85
CA ILE A 23 -13.58 -14.95 -2.13
C ILE A 23 -14.82 -14.19 -2.61
N SER A 24 -16.03 -14.73 -2.45
CA SER A 24 -17.26 -14.04 -2.88
C SER A 24 -17.64 -12.85 -1.99
N SER A 25 -17.39 -12.90 -0.67
CA SER A 25 -17.66 -11.75 0.21
C SER A 25 -16.72 -10.58 -0.05
N LYS A 26 -15.49 -10.86 -0.52
CA LYS A 26 -14.49 -9.88 -0.96
C LYS A 26 -14.77 -9.29 -2.36
N ARG A 27 -15.60 -9.96 -3.17
CA ARG A 27 -16.09 -9.46 -4.47
C ARG A 27 -17.35 -8.60 -4.36
N LYS A 28 -17.72 -8.13 -3.16
CA LYS A 28 -18.75 -7.09 -3.02
C LYS A 28 -18.19 -5.79 -3.57
N THR A 29 -18.48 -5.49 -4.83
CA THR A 29 -18.34 -4.15 -5.39
C THR A 29 -19.21 -3.23 -4.55
N ARG A 30 -18.59 -2.44 -3.67
CA ARG A 30 -19.26 -1.24 -3.16
C ARG A 30 -19.31 -0.30 -4.36
N GLU A 31 -20.48 -0.17 -4.97
CA GLU A 31 -20.66 0.49 -6.26
C GLU A 31 -20.49 2.02 -6.22
N ASN A 32 -19.96 2.61 -5.16
CA ASN A 32 -19.76 4.06 -5.11
C ASN A 32 -18.75 4.50 -4.06
N VAL A 33 -18.13 5.65 -4.34
CA VAL A 33 -17.52 6.50 -3.32
C VAL A 33 -18.64 6.89 -2.33
N CYS A 34 -18.37 6.79 -1.03
CA CYS A 34 -19.31 7.23 0.00
C CYS A 34 -19.82 8.66 -0.29
N THR A 35 -20.99 8.97 0.23
CA THR A 35 -21.59 10.31 0.17
C THR A 35 -20.58 11.41 0.54
N LEU A 36 -20.30 12.33 -0.39
CA LEU A 36 -19.41 13.46 -0.18
C LEU A 36 -20.21 14.72 0.18
N LEU A 37 -19.61 15.61 0.97
CA LEU A 37 -20.14 16.94 1.24
C LEU A 37 -19.30 17.95 0.45
N ASN A 38 -19.96 18.91 -0.18
CA ASN A 38 -19.29 20.04 -0.82
C ASN A 38 -18.89 21.10 0.21
N ASP A 39 -18.21 22.15 -0.26
CA ASP A 39 -17.72 23.26 0.58
C ASP A 39 -18.85 24.03 1.30
N VAL A 40 -20.09 23.89 0.83
CA VAL A 40 -21.30 24.50 1.40
C VAL A 40 -21.98 23.56 2.41
N GLY A 41 -21.43 22.37 2.65
CA GLY A 41 -21.98 21.35 3.53
C GLY A 41 -23.18 20.60 2.95
N ALA A 42 -23.44 20.74 1.64
CA ALA A 42 -24.50 20.03 0.94
C ALA A 42 -24.02 18.68 0.42
N LEU A 43 -24.97 17.74 0.36
CA LEU A 43 -24.72 16.34 0.07
C LEU A 43 -24.68 16.12 -1.44
N VAL A 44 -23.51 15.71 -1.94
CA VAL A 44 -23.26 15.51 -3.37
C VAL A 44 -23.72 14.12 -3.79
N MET A 45 -24.79 14.06 -4.58
CA MET A 45 -25.42 12.81 -5.00
C MET A 45 -24.94 12.34 -6.37
N GLU A 46 -24.63 13.28 -7.27
CA GLU A 46 -24.22 12.98 -8.64
C GLU A 46 -22.74 12.59 -8.72
N ASP A 47 -22.41 11.53 -9.48
CA ASP A 47 -21.05 11.02 -9.55
C ASP A 47 -20.10 11.97 -10.31
N ALA A 48 -20.61 12.73 -11.28
CA ALA A 48 -19.83 13.75 -11.98
C ALA A 48 -19.36 14.87 -11.02
N GLU A 49 -20.28 15.37 -10.18
CA GLU A 49 -19.97 16.38 -9.17
C GLU A 49 -18.96 15.87 -8.13
N LYS A 50 -19.06 14.59 -7.71
CA LYS A 50 -18.08 13.97 -6.81
C LYS A 50 -16.69 13.90 -7.43
N VAL A 51 -16.61 13.59 -8.72
CA VAL A 51 -15.34 13.52 -9.46
C VAL A 51 -14.69 14.90 -9.54
N GLU A 52 -15.47 15.94 -9.87
CA GLU A 52 -14.97 17.31 -9.92
C GLU A 52 -14.49 17.81 -8.56
N LEU A 53 -15.24 17.56 -7.49
CA LEU A 53 -14.86 17.93 -6.13
C LEU A 53 -13.55 17.27 -5.70
N LEU A 54 -13.42 15.95 -5.94
CA LEU A 54 -12.19 15.23 -5.63
C LEU A 54 -11.02 15.73 -6.47
N ASN A 55 -11.23 15.97 -7.76
CA ASN A 55 -10.20 16.48 -8.66
C ASN A 55 -9.72 17.88 -8.23
N ALA A 56 -10.63 18.77 -7.86
CA ALA A 56 -10.31 20.09 -7.34
C ALA A 56 -9.54 20.02 -6.01
N PHE A 57 -9.93 19.11 -5.10
CA PHE A 57 -9.22 18.87 -3.85
C PHE A 57 -7.78 18.41 -4.09
N PHE A 58 -7.58 17.41 -4.96
CA PHE A 58 -6.25 16.94 -5.32
C PHE A 58 -5.44 18.04 -6.00
N ALA A 59 -6.01 18.76 -6.95
CA ALA A 59 -5.36 19.91 -7.57
C ALA A 59 -4.91 20.93 -6.52
N SER A 60 -5.77 21.26 -5.54
CA SER A 60 -5.43 22.19 -4.45
C SER A 60 -4.27 21.72 -3.58
N VAL A 61 -4.13 20.41 -3.33
CA VAL A 61 -2.99 19.85 -2.57
C VAL A 61 -1.68 19.98 -3.34
N PHE A 62 -1.73 19.92 -4.68
CA PHE A 62 -0.54 19.98 -5.53
C PHE A 62 -0.26 21.37 -6.13
N THR A 63 -1.22 22.29 -6.11
CA THR A 63 -1.01 23.70 -6.47
C THR A 63 -0.51 24.47 -5.25
N ALA A 64 0.70 24.16 -4.81
CA ALA A 64 1.48 25.09 -4.00
C ALA A 64 1.81 26.32 -4.86
N LYS A 65 0.93 27.33 -4.79
CA LYS A 65 1.13 28.75 -5.15
C LYS A 65 2.28 29.04 -6.13
N ALA A 66 2.13 28.64 -7.40
CA ALA A 66 2.94 29.18 -8.50
C ALA A 66 2.40 30.57 -8.88
N GLY A 67 2.66 31.58 -8.03
CA GLY A 67 2.72 32.95 -8.55
C GLY A 67 3.98 33.08 -9.43
N PRO A 68 4.09 34.10 -10.30
CA PRO A 68 5.39 34.51 -10.81
C PRO A 68 6.16 35.14 -9.65
N GLN A 69 6.65 34.33 -8.72
CA GLN A 69 7.68 34.76 -7.80
C GLN A 69 9.01 34.53 -8.49
N GLU A 70 9.61 35.65 -8.89
CA GLU A 70 11.04 35.90 -8.78
C GLU A 70 11.64 35.03 -7.65
N PRO A 71 12.80 34.36 -7.86
CA PRO A 71 13.39 33.50 -6.85
C PRO A 71 13.73 34.32 -5.61
N GLN A 72 12.83 34.32 -4.64
CA GLN A 72 13.06 34.95 -3.35
C GLN A 72 13.77 33.90 -2.51
N THR A 73 15.03 34.18 -2.23
CA THR A 73 15.83 33.59 -1.17
C THR A 73 15.02 33.56 0.12
N LEU A 74 14.28 32.48 0.34
CA LEU A 74 13.58 32.19 1.57
C LEU A 74 14.38 31.07 2.23
N GLU A 75 15.37 31.49 3.02
CA GLU A 75 16.03 30.65 3.99
C GLU A 75 15.00 30.21 5.04
N VAL A 76 14.31 29.12 4.79
CA VAL A 76 13.57 28.37 5.80
C VAL A 76 13.93 26.92 5.63
N GLY A 77 14.83 26.50 6.51
CA GLY A 77 15.14 25.12 6.80
C GLY A 77 15.62 24.34 5.59
N GLU A 78 16.91 24.46 5.30
CA GLU A 78 17.69 23.26 5.02
C GLU A 78 17.38 22.27 6.17
N THR A 79 16.32 21.47 6.05
CA THR A 79 16.30 20.19 6.75
C THR A 79 17.42 19.45 6.06
N ALA A 80 18.61 19.59 6.62
CA ALA A 80 19.79 18.85 6.29
C ALA A 80 19.44 17.38 6.49
N TRP A 81 18.83 16.76 5.47
CA TRP A 81 18.81 15.33 5.28
C TRP A 81 20.27 14.98 5.09
N SER A 82 20.93 14.87 6.23
CA SER A 82 22.34 14.61 6.30
C SER A 82 22.49 13.22 5.73
N LYS A 83 23.59 12.96 5.05
CA LYS A 83 23.86 11.68 4.37
C LYS A 83 23.70 10.47 5.32
N GLU A 84 23.69 10.74 6.63
CA GLU A 84 23.38 9.91 7.79
C GLU A 84 21.91 9.45 7.95
N ASP A 85 20.90 10.11 7.36
CA ASP A 85 19.48 9.68 7.49
C ASP A 85 19.09 8.57 6.51
N SER A 86 19.86 8.41 5.42
CA SER A 86 19.73 7.29 4.48
C SER A 86 19.94 5.92 5.15
N PRO A 87 20.97 5.70 6.00
CA PRO A 87 21.09 4.47 6.77
C PRO A 87 19.87 4.21 7.67
N LEU A 88 19.31 5.23 8.33
CA LEU A 88 18.19 5.05 9.27
C LEU A 88 16.89 4.61 8.56
N ILE A 89 16.56 5.22 7.41
CA ILE A 89 15.35 4.85 6.65
C ILE A 89 15.50 3.46 6.06
N THR A 90 16.66 3.15 5.47
CA THR A 90 16.93 1.85 4.85
C THR A 90 16.93 0.73 5.89
N ASP A 91 17.55 0.93 7.06
CA ASP A 91 17.53 -0.02 8.16
C ASP A 91 16.13 -0.25 8.72
N ARG A 92 15.30 0.80 8.80
CA ARG A 92 13.91 0.69 9.25
C ARG A 92 13.05 -0.11 8.26
N VAL A 93 13.27 0.06 6.95
CA VAL A 93 12.60 -0.75 5.91
C VAL A 93 13.05 -2.21 5.98
N ARG A 94 14.35 -2.47 6.14
CA ARG A 94 14.89 -3.83 6.31
C ARG A 94 14.35 -4.50 7.55
N ASP A 95 14.31 -3.81 8.68
CA ASP A 95 13.78 -4.32 9.94
C ASP A 95 12.27 -4.61 9.86
N HIS A 96 11.52 -3.82 9.10
CA HIS A 96 10.11 -4.10 8.85
C HIS A 96 9.89 -5.35 7.99
N LEU A 97 10.68 -5.51 6.93
CA LEU A 97 10.59 -6.65 6.02
C LEU A 97 11.17 -7.94 6.62
N SER A 98 12.14 -7.85 7.53
CA SER A 98 12.74 -9.00 8.21
C SER A 98 11.78 -9.66 9.21
N LYS A 99 10.83 -8.89 9.76
CA LYS A 99 9.79 -9.35 10.69
C LYS A 99 8.69 -10.18 10.03
N PHE A 100 8.71 -10.34 8.70
CA PHE A 100 7.78 -11.22 8.01
C PHE A 100 8.05 -12.68 8.35
N ASP A 101 7.08 -13.28 9.04
CA ASP A 101 7.11 -14.70 9.36
C ASP A 101 6.90 -15.55 8.10
N THR A 102 7.96 -16.27 7.72
CA THR A 102 8.01 -17.13 6.55
C THR A 102 7.10 -18.36 6.60
N HIS A 103 6.48 -18.63 7.76
CA HIS A 103 5.53 -19.72 7.95
C HIS A 103 4.06 -19.26 7.84
N LYS A 104 3.82 -17.97 7.60
CA LYS A 104 2.46 -17.44 7.40
C LYS A 104 1.96 -17.69 5.99
N SER A 105 0.63 -17.74 5.86
CA SER A 105 -0.06 -17.83 4.57
C SER A 105 0.11 -16.54 3.75
N MET A 106 -0.10 -16.65 2.43
CA MET A 106 -0.06 -15.52 1.50
C MET A 106 -1.03 -14.41 1.92
N GLY A 107 -0.61 -13.16 1.73
CA GLY A 107 -1.41 -11.98 2.02
C GLY A 107 -2.60 -11.80 1.05
N PRO A 108 -3.44 -10.77 1.28
CA PRO A 108 -4.52 -10.42 0.35
C PRO A 108 -4.02 -9.96 -1.02
N ASP A 109 -2.76 -9.56 -1.11
CA ASP A 109 -1.98 -9.29 -2.33
C ASP A 109 -1.53 -10.56 -3.06
N GLY A 110 -1.75 -11.74 -2.47
CA GLY A 110 -1.28 -13.01 -3.00
C GLY A 110 0.24 -13.21 -2.88
N MET A 111 0.96 -12.35 -2.15
CA MET A 111 2.40 -12.52 -1.98
C MET A 111 2.71 -13.38 -0.75
N HIS A 112 3.66 -14.29 -0.91
CA HIS A 112 4.15 -15.10 0.19
C HIS A 112 5.15 -14.29 1.04
N PRO A 113 5.07 -14.31 2.38
CA PRO A 113 5.99 -13.59 3.27
C PRO A 113 7.50 -13.84 2.99
N ARG A 114 7.85 -15.06 2.54
CA ARG A 114 9.22 -15.38 2.08
C ARG A 114 9.71 -14.49 0.95
N VAL A 115 8.85 -14.21 -0.03
CA VAL A 115 9.20 -13.39 -1.19
C VAL A 115 9.47 -11.95 -0.75
N GLN A 116 8.66 -11.41 0.16
CA GLN A 116 8.88 -10.07 0.71
C GLN A 116 10.18 -9.97 1.50
N ARG A 117 10.53 -11.02 2.25
CA ARG A 117 11.82 -11.10 2.97
C ARG A 117 13.02 -11.17 2.01
N GLU A 118 12.90 -11.96 0.94
CA GLU A 118 13.95 -12.08 -0.10
C GLU A 118 14.12 -10.79 -0.91
N LEU A 119 13.03 -10.06 -1.15
CA LEU A 119 13.04 -8.80 -1.88
C LEU A 119 13.47 -7.59 -1.03
N ALA A 120 13.69 -7.76 0.28
CA ALA A 120 13.99 -6.65 1.18
C ALA A 120 15.19 -5.81 0.71
N ASP A 121 16.30 -6.46 0.34
CA ASP A 121 17.50 -5.75 -0.12
C ASP A 121 17.30 -5.08 -1.49
N VAL A 122 16.44 -5.64 -2.35
CA VAL A 122 16.12 -5.05 -3.66
C VAL A 122 15.25 -3.81 -3.49
N ILE A 123 14.24 -3.89 -2.62
CA ILE A 123 13.35 -2.76 -2.29
C ILE A 123 14.16 -1.63 -1.67
N VAL A 124 15.07 -1.94 -0.75
CA VAL A 124 15.94 -0.94 -0.11
C VAL A 124 16.83 -0.24 -1.12
N LYS A 125 17.46 -0.97 -2.04
CA LYS A 125 18.26 -0.38 -3.12
C LYS A 125 17.42 0.47 -4.06
N LEU A 126 16.23 0.01 -4.42
CA LEU A 126 15.33 0.76 -5.29
C LEU A 126 14.88 2.07 -4.63
N LEU A 127 14.53 2.03 -3.34
CA LEU A 127 14.19 3.21 -2.58
C LEU A 127 15.37 4.19 -2.52
N LEU A 128 16.60 3.69 -2.28
CA LEU A 128 17.80 4.54 -2.27
C LEU A 128 17.98 5.26 -3.61
N ILE A 129 17.87 4.55 -4.74
CA ILE A 129 17.99 5.14 -6.09
C ILE A 129 16.90 6.20 -6.34
N ILE A 130 15.69 5.96 -5.85
CA ILE A 130 14.57 6.91 -6.00
C ILE A 130 14.83 8.16 -5.16
N PHE A 131 15.28 8.01 -3.91
CA PHE A 131 15.62 9.14 -3.05
C PHE A 131 16.78 9.98 -3.63
N GLU A 132 17.82 9.34 -4.16
CA GLU A 132 18.95 10.02 -4.82
C GLU A 132 18.57 10.75 -6.12
N LYS A 133 17.45 10.38 -6.76
CA LYS A 133 16.98 11.00 -8.01
C LYS A 133 15.91 12.06 -7.81
N ILE A 134 15.17 11.98 -6.71
CA ILE A 134 14.05 12.88 -6.40
C ILE A 134 14.51 14.06 -5.52
N MET A 135 15.49 13.86 -4.64
CA MET A 135 16.23 14.96 -3.98
C MET A 135 17.36 15.45 -4.88
#